data_AF-A0A931EYS8-F1
#
_entry.id   AF-A0A931EYS8-F1
#
_cell.length_a   1.000
_cell.length_b   1.000
_cell.length_c   1.000
_cell.angle_alpha   90.00
_cell.angle_beta   90.00
_cell.angle_gamma   90.00
#
_symmetry.space_group_name_H-M   'P 1'
#
loop_
_entity.id
_entity.type
_entity.pdbx_description
1 polymer ?
#
loop_
_entity_poly.entity_id
_entity_poly.type
_entity_poly.pdbx_seq_one_letter_code
_entity_poly.pdbx_strand_id
1 'polypeptide(L)'
;MEVGREIVVRSAGLPAAVLADLRLPHTAELVTHLTVESRRLAAEAAALSDVLFELIGRAGTARAALVGLRRALAPGHRPPSARLLALCPLPEPVAERVAAWMRARRHWDERRAELAGVLAKERTDALDRIRAACADPVFRRGLLLSGEELSGTLDRWLADPDRPPRQGKVLRLVKYLARASAKTSPFGSFMVSALTTWPNEPLTGWSADAPDAGRTGDAPSPLTGWSGDAQGALTGSTGDERGALIGRPGDDLGALDPTAVSELPGAFLDAVRDALLADPRLADRLPVRPNPSLTEIPGALLYVREGPGERIVTSRRAPAVDLCLRLATASRYTVPRLAELLAEAGAELGEARRFVARLVAARLLVPCAPVTDDDPDPFGSWARWLAASELGEPSTGTGPEVATGPQPEVPTGLGSEVSARPGAEGAVAAPGALSVGLRAELGELAGA
;
A
#
# COMPACT_ATOMS: atom_id res chain seq x y z
N MET A 1 -22.71 -21.79 -6.78
CA MET A 1 -21.34 -21.42 -6.34
C MET A 1 -21.22 -21.82 -4.88
N GLU A 2 -20.34 -22.77 -4.55
CA GLU A 2 -20.01 -23.05 -3.15
C GLU A 2 -19.18 -21.88 -2.59
N VAL A 3 -19.79 -21.09 -1.72
CA VAL A 3 -19.12 -19.99 -1.00
C VAL A 3 -18.00 -20.60 -0.15
N GLY A 4 -16.77 -20.11 -0.27
CA GLY A 4 -15.66 -20.46 0.62
C GLY A 4 -14.46 -21.19 0.01
N ARG A 5 -14.39 -21.39 -1.32
CA ARG A 5 -13.21 -21.99 -1.98
C ARG A 5 -12.32 -21.03 -2.75
N GLU A 6 -12.68 -19.75 -2.78
CA GLU A 6 -11.94 -18.72 -3.51
C GLU A 6 -10.76 -18.21 -2.67
N ILE A 7 -9.62 -18.05 -3.34
CA ILE A 7 -8.39 -17.50 -2.76
C ILE A 7 -7.99 -16.31 -3.61
N VAL A 8 -7.65 -15.19 -2.96
CA VAL A 8 -7.03 -14.05 -3.65
C VAL A 8 -5.53 -14.17 -3.52
N VAL A 9 -4.84 -14.24 -4.66
CA VAL A 9 -3.38 -14.23 -4.74
C VAL A 9 -2.93 -12.83 -5.13
N ARG A 10 -1.84 -12.36 -4.50
CA ARG A 10 -1.17 -11.11 -4.85
C ARG A 10 0.25 -11.41 -5.26
N SER A 11 0.62 -11.01 -6.47
CA SER A 11 1.96 -11.17 -7.01
C SER A 11 2.62 -9.81 -7.21
N ALA A 12 3.94 -9.77 -7.08
CA ALA A 12 4.72 -8.60 -7.47
C ALA A 12 4.66 -8.45 -9.00
N GLY A 13 4.64 -7.21 -9.49
CA GLY A 13 4.50 -6.91 -10.92
C GLY A 13 5.75 -7.16 -11.75
N LEU A 14 6.91 -7.39 -11.11
CA LEU A 14 8.17 -7.76 -11.75
C LEU A 14 8.73 -9.05 -11.12
N PRO A 15 9.54 -9.83 -11.86
CA PRO A 15 10.16 -11.03 -11.31
C PRO A 15 11.26 -10.69 -10.31
N ALA A 16 11.43 -11.54 -9.30
CA ALA A 16 12.49 -11.40 -8.29
C ALA A 16 13.92 -11.40 -8.90
N ALA A 17 14.08 -12.01 -10.08
CA ALA A 17 15.32 -12.01 -10.85
C ALA A 17 15.85 -10.59 -11.13
N VAL A 18 14.96 -9.59 -11.29
CA VAL A 18 15.36 -8.19 -11.45
C VAL A 18 16.29 -7.75 -10.32
N LEU A 19 15.99 -8.10 -9.07
CA LEU A 19 16.82 -7.74 -7.92
C LEU A 19 18.09 -8.60 -7.82
N ALA A 20 18.03 -9.86 -8.22
CA ALA A 20 19.19 -10.72 -8.29
C ALA A 20 20.23 -10.15 -9.27
N ASP A 21 19.76 -9.63 -10.40
CA ASP A 21 20.59 -9.03 -11.44
C ASP A 21 21.22 -7.69 -11.00
N LEU A 22 20.67 -7.00 -9.99
CA LEU A 22 21.29 -5.77 -9.45
C LEU A 22 22.43 -6.03 -8.45
N ARG A 23 22.73 -7.30 -8.15
CA ARG A 23 23.83 -7.65 -7.24
C ARG A 23 25.19 -7.40 -7.89
N LEU A 24 26.19 -7.13 -7.04
CA LEU A 24 27.59 -6.94 -7.41
C LEU A 24 28.40 -8.13 -6.87
N PRO A 25 28.26 -9.34 -7.45
CA PRO A 25 28.78 -10.58 -6.85
C PRO A 25 30.29 -10.55 -6.65
N HIS A 26 31.08 -10.02 -7.59
CA HIS A 26 32.54 -10.01 -7.47
C HIS A 26 33.01 -9.02 -6.41
N THR A 27 32.38 -7.85 -6.34
CA THR A 27 32.61 -6.88 -5.27
C THR A 27 32.29 -7.50 -3.91
N ALA A 28 31.14 -8.17 -3.79
CA ALA A 28 30.72 -8.79 -2.53
C ALA A 28 31.68 -9.91 -2.09
N GLU A 29 32.11 -10.76 -3.02
CA GLU A 29 33.11 -11.80 -2.78
C GLU A 29 34.45 -11.20 -2.33
N LEU A 30 34.96 -10.21 -3.06
CA LEU A 30 36.22 -9.54 -2.74
C LEU A 30 36.17 -8.83 -1.36
N VAL A 31 35.06 -8.15 -1.04
CA VAL A 31 34.87 -7.52 0.28
C VAL A 31 34.82 -8.56 1.39
N THR A 32 34.14 -9.68 1.17
CA THR A 32 34.10 -10.81 2.13
C THR A 32 35.50 -11.34 2.38
N HIS A 33 36.24 -11.65 1.31
CA HIS A 33 37.61 -12.15 1.39
C HIS A 33 38.55 -11.15 2.09
N LEU A 34 38.52 -9.87 1.69
CA LEU A 34 39.32 -8.81 2.32
C LEU A 34 39.00 -8.62 3.81
N THR A 35 37.74 -8.81 4.20
CA THR A 35 37.31 -8.71 5.61
C THR A 35 37.85 -9.87 6.42
N VAL A 36 37.74 -11.11 5.92
CA VAL A 36 38.31 -12.31 6.57
C VAL A 36 39.82 -12.20 6.70
N GLU A 37 40.51 -11.86 5.61
CA GLU A 37 41.97 -11.69 5.60
C GLU A 37 42.44 -10.56 6.51
N SER A 38 41.71 -9.44 6.57
CA SER A 38 42.04 -8.34 7.48
C SER A 38 41.98 -8.78 8.94
N ARG A 39 40.99 -9.60 9.32
CA ARG A 39 40.88 -10.14 10.68
C ARG A 39 42.03 -11.11 10.98
N ARG A 40 42.37 -12.00 10.03
CA ARG A 40 43.49 -12.93 10.14
C ARG A 40 44.83 -12.20 10.34
N LEU A 41 45.09 -11.19 9.51
CA LEU A 41 46.30 -10.36 9.59
C LEU A 41 46.40 -9.60 10.92
N ALA A 42 45.27 -9.10 11.44
CA ALA A 42 45.24 -8.41 12.73
C ALA A 42 45.52 -9.37 13.90
N ALA A 43 44.95 -10.57 13.87
CA ALA A 43 45.20 -11.61 14.89
C ALA A 43 46.67 -12.04 14.90
N GLU A 44 47.27 -12.29 13.72
CA GLU A 44 48.67 -12.68 13.63
C GLU A 44 49.61 -11.53 14.02
N ALA A 45 49.29 -10.29 13.67
CA ALA A 45 50.04 -9.12 14.11
C ALA A 45 50.03 -8.95 15.64
N ALA A 46 48.89 -9.20 16.29
CA ALA A 46 48.78 -9.18 17.74
C ALA A 46 49.67 -10.27 18.38
N ALA A 47 49.57 -11.51 17.90
CA ALA A 47 50.40 -12.61 18.38
C ALA A 47 51.90 -12.36 18.19
N LEU A 48 52.31 -11.82 17.03
CA LEU A 48 53.69 -11.40 16.77
C LEU A 48 54.13 -10.23 17.68
N SER A 49 53.24 -9.27 17.95
CA SER A 49 53.52 -8.15 18.86
C SER A 49 53.83 -8.64 20.28
N ASP A 50 53.12 -9.64 20.78
CA ASP A 50 53.37 -10.22 22.12
C ASP A 50 54.73 -10.93 22.17
N VAL A 51 55.06 -11.72 21.14
CA VAL A 51 56.38 -12.35 21.02
C VAL A 51 57.49 -11.30 20.95
N LEU A 52 57.29 -10.22 20.18
CA LEU A 52 58.26 -9.13 20.09
C LEU A 52 58.41 -8.37 21.42
N PHE A 53 57.35 -8.26 22.23
CA PHE A 53 57.43 -7.62 23.55
C PHE A 53 58.42 -8.35 24.47
N GLU A 54 58.35 -9.68 24.51
CA GLU A 54 59.29 -10.51 25.27
C GLU A 54 60.74 -10.36 24.76
N LEU A 55 60.92 -10.34 23.42
CA LEU A 55 62.24 -10.13 22.81
C LEU A 55 62.81 -8.74 23.12
N ILE A 56 61.97 -7.69 23.12
CA ILE A 56 62.36 -6.32 23.47
C ILE A 56 62.89 -6.23 24.90
N GLY A 57 62.31 -6.99 25.84
CA GLY A 57 62.76 -7.03 27.23
C GLY A 57 64.20 -7.54 27.40
N ARG A 58 64.66 -8.39 26.48
CA ARG A 58 66.01 -8.99 26.48
C ARG A 58 66.96 -8.33 25.48
N ALA A 59 66.45 -7.40 24.67
CA ALA A 59 67.22 -6.77 23.62
C ALA A 59 68.13 -5.67 24.18
N GLY A 60 69.44 -5.78 23.93
CA GLY A 60 70.41 -4.72 24.18
C GLY A 60 70.30 -3.61 23.14
N THR A 61 71.34 -3.42 22.33
CA THR A 61 71.38 -2.36 21.30
C THR A 61 70.29 -2.50 20.23
N ALA A 62 69.73 -3.69 20.01
CA ALA A 62 68.67 -3.95 19.04
C ALA A 62 67.26 -3.51 19.50
N ARG A 63 67.09 -3.05 20.75
CA ARG A 63 65.79 -2.69 21.34
C ARG A 63 64.99 -1.72 20.46
N ALA A 64 65.63 -0.68 19.94
CA ALA A 64 64.97 0.34 19.12
C ALA A 64 64.39 -0.24 17.81
N ALA A 65 65.14 -1.13 17.15
CA ALA A 65 64.69 -1.78 15.91
C ALA A 65 63.47 -2.68 16.17
N LEU A 66 63.50 -3.48 17.25
CA LEU A 66 62.38 -4.35 17.62
C LEU A 66 61.11 -3.57 18.02
N VAL A 67 61.26 -2.44 18.73
CA VAL A 67 60.14 -1.52 19.00
C VAL A 67 59.57 -0.95 17.71
N GLY A 68 60.44 -0.56 16.77
CA GLY A 68 60.03 -0.10 15.44
C GLY A 68 59.24 -1.17 14.67
N LEU A 69 59.72 -2.42 14.69
CA LEU A 69 59.04 -3.55 14.07
C LEU A 69 57.67 -3.81 14.70
N ARG A 70 57.60 -3.84 16.04
CA ARG A 70 56.32 -4.01 16.75
C ARG A 70 55.30 -2.92 16.39
N ARG A 71 55.74 -1.66 16.29
CA ARG A 71 54.87 -0.56 15.85
C ARG A 71 54.41 -0.71 14.41
N ALA A 72 55.27 -1.22 13.52
CA ALA A 72 54.92 -1.46 12.12
C ALA A 72 53.89 -2.60 11.94
N LEU A 73 53.76 -3.50 12.91
CA LEU A 73 52.72 -4.54 12.91
C LEU A 73 51.35 -4.01 13.36
N ALA A 74 51.28 -2.83 14.00
CA ALA A 74 50.02 -2.30 14.50
C ALA A 74 49.05 -1.96 13.35
N PRO A 75 47.72 -2.07 13.56
CA PRO A 75 46.73 -1.77 12.54
C PRO A 75 46.89 -0.36 11.94
N GLY A 76 46.78 -0.24 10.62
CA GLY A 76 46.85 1.04 9.91
C GLY A 76 48.27 1.56 9.62
N HIS A 77 49.33 0.87 10.08
CA HIS A 77 50.71 1.24 9.77
C HIS A 77 51.19 0.67 8.43
N ARG A 78 52.22 1.32 7.87
CA ARG A 78 52.93 0.79 6.68
C ARG A 78 53.70 -0.47 7.06
N PRO A 79 53.77 -1.47 6.16
CA PRO A 79 54.61 -2.65 6.39
C PRO A 79 56.06 -2.26 6.73
N PRO A 80 56.75 -3.01 7.60
CA PRO A 80 58.13 -2.72 7.96
C PRO A 80 59.04 -2.78 6.72
N SER A 81 60.00 -1.86 6.64
CA SER A 81 60.97 -1.85 5.53
C SER A 81 61.98 -2.98 5.68
N ALA A 82 62.54 -3.45 4.56
CA ALA A 82 63.60 -4.47 4.57
C ALA A 82 64.80 -4.07 5.44
N ARG A 83 65.14 -2.76 5.46
CA ARG A 83 66.18 -2.20 6.32
C ARG A 83 65.87 -2.37 7.81
N LEU A 84 64.62 -2.16 8.23
CA LEU A 84 64.21 -2.35 9.62
C LEU A 84 64.31 -3.82 10.04
N LEU A 85 63.88 -4.74 9.17
CA LEU A 85 63.99 -6.18 9.42
C LEU A 85 65.44 -6.64 9.57
N ALA A 86 66.35 -6.15 8.73
CA ALA A 86 67.77 -6.48 8.79
C ALA A 86 68.45 -6.04 10.10
N LEU A 87 67.88 -5.06 10.81
CA LEU A 87 68.36 -4.57 12.10
C LEU A 87 67.77 -5.34 13.30
N CYS A 88 66.81 -6.24 13.07
CA CYS A 88 66.14 -7.00 14.12
C CYS A 88 66.75 -8.40 14.23
N PRO A 89 67.43 -8.76 15.34
CA PRO A 89 67.94 -10.12 15.55
C PRO A 89 66.80 -11.06 15.97
N LEU A 90 65.97 -11.44 15.00
CA LEU A 90 64.82 -12.32 15.23
C LEU A 90 65.26 -13.79 15.24
N PRO A 91 64.79 -14.61 16.20
CA PRO A 91 64.88 -16.06 16.08
C PRO A 91 64.23 -16.54 14.78
N GLU A 92 64.77 -17.58 14.15
CA GLU A 92 64.33 -18.06 12.83
C GLU A 92 62.81 -18.31 12.73
N PRO A 93 62.14 -18.97 13.70
CA PRO A 93 60.69 -19.17 13.63
C PRO A 93 59.89 -17.84 13.66
N VAL A 94 60.40 -16.82 14.35
CA VAL A 94 59.75 -15.50 14.41
C VAL A 94 59.99 -14.73 13.11
N ALA A 95 61.20 -14.82 12.55
CA ALA A 95 61.54 -14.22 11.26
C ALA A 95 60.65 -14.77 10.13
N GLU A 96 60.43 -16.08 10.11
CA GLU A 96 59.54 -16.74 9.14
C GLU A 96 58.09 -16.26 9.26
N ARG A 97 57.55 -16.18 10.49
CA ARG A 97 56.19 -15.67 10.74
C ARG A 97 56.03 -14.22 10.33
N VAL A 98 56.99 -13.35 10.66
CA VAL A 98 56.99 -11.94 10.23
C VAL A 98 57.04 -11.85 8.70
N ALA A 99 57.89 -12.64 8.04
CA ALA A 99 57.97 -12.67 6.58
C ALA A 99 56.67 -13.18 5.94
N ALA A 100 56.03 -14.20 6.50
CA ALA A 100 54.75 -14.72 6.07
C ALA A 100 53.63 -13.68 6.22
N TRP A 101 53.56 -13.02 7.39
CA TRP A 101 52.63 -11.93 7.63
C TRP A 101 52.82 -10.78 6.63
N MET A 102 54.06 -10.40 6.33
CA MET A 102 54.34 -9.34 5.34
C MET A 102 53.92 -9.72 3.93
N ARG A 103 54.13 -10.98 3.51
CA ARG A 103 53.64 -11.48 2.22
C ARG A 103 52.12 -11.42 2.14
N ALA A 104 51.44 -11.94 3.16
CA ALA A 104 49.98 -11.91 3.24
C ALA A 104 49.45 -10.48 3.26
N ARG A 105 50.13 -9.55 3.96
CA ARG A 105 49.76 -8.15 4.00
C ARG A 105 49.88 -7.47 2.63
N ARG A 106 50.98 -7.69 1.90
CA ARG A 106 51.15 -7.17 0.54
C ARG A 106 50.06 -7.68 -0.39
N HIS A 107 49.79 -8.99 -0.35
CA HIS A 107 48.72 -9.59 -1.14
C HIS A 107 47.34 -8.99 -0.81
N TRP A 108 47.06 -8.73 0.46
CA TRP A 108 45.84 -8.03 0.87
C TRP A 108 45.79 -6.58 0.35
N ASP A 109 46.90 -5.84 0.40
CA ASP A 109 46.98 -4.47 -0.12
C ASP A 109 46.76 -4.44 -1.65
N GLU A 110 47.33 -5.39 -2.39
CA GLU A 110 47.12 -5.57 -3.83
C GLU A 110 45.63 -5.82 -4.14
N ARG A 111 45.01 -6.80 -3.47
CA ARG A 111 43.58 -7.13 -3.64
C ARG A 111 42.66 -5.98 -3.25
N ARG A 112 43.03 -5.22 -2.22
CA ARG A 112 42.31 -4.01 -1.82
C ARG A 112 42.40 -2.92 -2.89
N ALA A 113 43.53 -2.79 -3.57
CA ALA A 113 43.69 -1.83 -4.67
C ALA A 113 42.82 -2.21 -5.87
N GLU A 114 42.61 -3.50 -6.13
CA GLU A 114 41.70 -4.00 -7.19
C GLU A 114 40.23 -3.63 -6.93
N LEU A 115 39.80 -3.53 -5.68
CA LEU A 115 38.39 -3.32 -5.29
C LEU A 115 37.75 -2.10 -5.96
N ALA A 116 38.47 -0.99 -6.06
CA ALA A 116 37.93 0.23 -6.66
C ALA A 116 37.58 0.03 -8.14
N GLY A 117 38.42 -0.70 -8.88
CA GLY A 117 38.21 -1.01 -10.30
C GLY A 117 37.04 -1.98 -10.50
N VAL A 118 36.98 -3.05 -9.69
CA VAL A 118 35.88 -4.03 -9.73
C VAL A 118 34.54 -3.37 -9.43
N LEU A 119 34.47 -2.57 -8.35
CA LEU A 119 33.25 -1.85 -7.98
C LEU A 119 32.80 -0.85 -9.04
N ALA A 120 33.73 -0.09 -9.63
CA ALA A 120 33.40 0.87 -10.68
C ALA A 120 32.81 0.18 -11.92
N LYS A 121 33.40 -0.95 -12.32
CA LYS A 121 32.89 -1.78 -13.43
C LYS A 121 31.50 -2.32 -13.13
N GLU A 122 31.33 -3.09 -12.04
CA GLU A 122 30.04 -3.70 -11.72
C GLU A 122 28.95 -2.66 -11.48
N ARG A 123 29.29 -1.48 -10.93
CA ARG A 123 28.33 -0.37 -10.78
C ARG A 123 27.84 0.16 -12.13
N THR A 124 28.72 0.24 -13.13
CA THR A 124 28.34 0.67 -14.48
C THR A 124 27.39 -0.36 -15.08
N ASP A 125 27.76 -1.64 -15.01
CA ASP A 125 26.91 -2.75 -15.50
C ASP A 125 25.55 -2.80 -14.77
N ALA A 126 25.52 -2.48 -13.48
CA ALA A 126 24.29 -2.42 -12.69
C ALA A 126 23.41 -1.24 -13.09
N LEU A 127 23.97 -0.08 -13.48
CA LEU A 127 23.18 1.04 -13.98
C LEU A 127 22.47 0.70 -15.29
N ASP A 128 23.13 -0.02 -16.19
CA ASP A 128 22.50 -0.51 -17.42
C ASP A 128 21.38 -1.51 -17.13
N ARG A 129 21.60 -2.44 -16.19
CA ARG A 129 20.57 -3.38 -15.75
C ARG A 129 19.37 -2.68 -15.08
N ILE A 130 19.61 -1.67 -14.24
CA ILE A 130 18.55 -0.83 -13.67
C ILE A 130 17.75 -0.16 -14.79
N ARG A 131 18.44 0.45 -15.76
CA ARG A 131 17.79 1.13 -16.89
C ARG A 131 16.93 0.18 -17.69
N ALA A 132 17.45 -1.00 -18.02
CA ALA A 132 16.73 -2.05 -18.74
C ALA A 132 15.48 -2.51 -17.96
N ALA A 133 15.62 -2.80 -16.66
CA ALA A 133 14.49 -3.19 -15.83
C ALA A 133 13.43 -2.07 -15.70
N CYS A 134 13.86 -0.82 -15.62
CA CYS A 134 12.95 0.32 -15.60
C CYS A 134 12.23 0.57 -16.95
N ALA A 135 12.71 0.00 -18.05
CA ALA A 135 12.03 0.12 -19.35
C ALA A 135 10.77 -0.76 -19.43
N ASP A 136 10.59 -1.70 -18.50
CA ASP A 136 9.44 -2.58 -18.44
C ASP A 136 8.10 -1.80 -18.42
N PRO A 137 7.13 -2.14 -19.30
CA PRO A 137 5.86 -1.41 -19.38
C PRO A 137 5.03 -1.41 -18.09
N VAL A 138 5.02 -2.52 -17.36
CA VAL A 138 4.29 -2.67 -16.08
C VAL A 138 4.94 -1.76 -15.04
N PHE A 139 6.27 -1.72 -14.99
CA PHE A 139 7.00 -0.81 -14.12
C PHE A 139 6.74 0.66 -14.47
N ARG A 140 6.83 1.04 -15.76
CA ARG A 140 6.65 2.43 -16.21
C ARG A 140 5.26 2.95 -15.88
N ARG A 141 4.21 2.15 -16.07
CA ARG A 141 2.83 2.50 -15.68
C ARG A 141 2.73 2.78 -14.19
N GLY A 142 3.33 1.93 -13.35
CA GLY A 142 3.27 2.06 -11.90
C GLY A 142 4.03 3.28 -11.41
N LEU A 143 5.16 3.58 -12.05
CA LEU A 143 5.97 4.76 -11.76
C LEU A 143 5.23 6.05 -12.13
N LEU A 144 4.54 6.08 -13.28
CA LEU A 144 3.74 7.22 -13.72
C LEU A 144 2.66 7.56 -12.69
N LEU A 145 1.92 6.54 -12.21
CA LEU A 145 0.90 6.68 -11.17
C LEU A 145 1.47 7.14 -9.81
N SER A 146 2.77 6.93 -9.60
CA SER A 146 3.46 7.34 -8.37
C SER A 146 3.97 8.78 -8.40
N GLY A 147 4.06 9.41 -9.57
CA GLY A 147 4.45 10.81 -9.74
C GLY A 147 5.21 11.12 -11.03
N GLU A 148 4.81 12.21 -11.69
CA GLU A 148 5.32 12.63 -13.00
C GLU A 148 6.81 12.98 -13.00
N GLU A 149 7.33 13.57 -11.93
CA GLU A 149 8.72 14.05 -11.89
C GLU A 149 9.75 12.92 -12.07
N LEU A 150 9.52 11.78 -11.41
CA LEU A 150 10.42 10.63 -11.50
C LEU A 150 10.20 9.86 -12.81
N SER A 151 8.95 9.75 -13.27
CA SER A 151 8.62 9.16 -14.57
C SER A 151 9.29 9.92 -15.72
N GLY A 152 9.12 11.24 -15.79
CA GLY A 152 9.78 12.07 -16.81
C GLY A 152 11.31 12.09 -16.70
N THR A 153 11.87 11.85 -15.50
CA THR A 153 13.31 11.64 -15.33
C THR A 153 13.77 10.32 -15.95
N LEU A 154 13.00 9.25 -15.77
CA LEU A 154 13.26 7.95 -16.38
C LEU A 154 13.14 8.04 -17.91
N ASP A 155 12.09 8.69 -18.44
CA ASP A 155 11.89 8.81 -19.89
C ASP A 155 13.08 9.51 -20.57
N ARG A 156 13.61 10.58 -19.98
CA ARG A 156 14.83 11.23 -20.48
C ARG A 156 16.05 10.31 -20.44
N TRP A 157 16.18 9.50 -19.40
CA TRP A 157 17.30 8.56 -19.28
C TRP A 157 17.18 7.38 -20.26
N LEU A 158 15.96 6.92 -20.55
CA LEU A 158 15.73 5.91 -21.58
C LEU A 158 16.02 6.45 -22.99
N ALA A 159 15.71 7.73 -23.24
CA ALA A 159 16.00 8.40 -24.50
C ALA A 159 17.50 8.72 -24.70
N ASP A 160 18.24 8.97 -23.61
CA ASP A 160 19.68 9.29 -23.62
C ASP A 160 20.41 8.44 -22.55
N PRO A 161 20.82 7.19 -22.90
CA PRO A 161 21.47 6.26 -21.97
C PRO A 161 22.77 6.78 -21.37
N ASP A 162 23.51 7.60 -22.11
CA ASP A 162 24.83 8.14 -21.73
C ASP A 162 24.72 9.25 -20.67
N ARG A 163 23.50 9.71 -20.39
CA ARG A 163 23.21 10.76 -19.41
C ARG A 163 22.36 10.24 -18.26
N PRO A 164 22.93 9.42 -17.36
CA PRO A 164 22.21 8.90 -16.22
C PRO A 164 21.74 10.01 -15.28
N PRO A 165 20.60 9.83 -14.60
CA PRO A 165 20.11 10.80 -13.65
C PRO A 165 21.03 10.83 -12.42
N ARG A 166 20.90 11.89 -11.61
CA ARG A 166 21.66 12.01 -10.36
C ARG A 166 21.44 10.78 -9.47
N GLN A 167 22.47 10.38 -8.72
CA GLN A 167 22.44 9.18 -7.87
C GLN A 167 21.20 9.09 -6.97
N GLY A 168 20.74 10.20 -6.39
CA GLY A 168 19.52 10.21 -5.57
C GLY A 168 18.25 9.78 -6.31
N LYS A 169 18.13 10.08 -7.61
CA LYS A 169 17.02 9.64 -8.47
C LYS A 169 17.17 8.17 -8.86
N VAL A 170 18.39 7.72 -9.20
CA VAL A 170 18.68 6.28 -9.41
C VAL A 170 18.27 5.46 -8.19
N LEU A 171 18.66 5.89 -6.98
CA LEU A 171 18.28 5.20 -5.75
C LEU A 171 16.77 5.16 -5.52
N ARG A 172 16.03 6.20 -5.93
CA ARG A 172 14.55 6.18 -5.89
C ARG A 172 13.98 5.18 -6.89
N LEU A 173 14.52 5.09 -8.11
CA LEU A 173 14.11 4.08 -9.09
C LEU A 173 14.37 2.66 -8.57
N VAL A 174 15.54 2.39 -7.99
CA VAL A 174 15.85 1.09 -7.37
C VAL A 174 14.88 0.76 -6.24
N LYS A 175 14.48 1.73 -5.42
CA LYS A 175 13.44 1.50 -4.39
C LYS A 175 12.10 1.09 -4.99
N TYR A 176 11.70 1.69 -6.12
CA TYR A 176 10.49 1.29 -6.82
C TYR A 176 10.64 -0.07 -7.49
N LEU A 177 11.79 -0.40 -8.10
CA LEU A 177 12.06 -1.74 -8.63
C LEU A 177 11.98 -2.81 -7.54
N ALA A 178 12.57 -2.54 -6.37
CA ALA A 178 12.48 -3.42 -5.22
C ALA A 178 11.04 -3.61 -4.73
N ARG A 179 10.25 -2.53 -4.73
CA ARG A 179 8.81 -2.63 -4.44
C ARG A 179 8.11 -3.51 -5.48
N ALA A 180 8.32 -3.25 -6.76
CA ALA A 180 7.67 -3.96 -7.86
C ALA A 180 8.08 -5.42 -7.98
N SER A 181 9.26 -5.80 -7.48
CA SER A 181 9.80 -7.17 -7.59
C SER A 181 9.60 -8.02 -6.34
N ALA A 182 9.38 -7.40 -5.17
CA ALA A 182 9.36 -8.13 -3.89
C ALA A 182 8.21 -7.76 -2.95
N LYS A 183 7.45 -6.68 -3.20
CA LYS A 183 6.37 -6.24 -2.30
C LYS A 183 5.00 -6.57 -2.88
N THR A 184 4.28 -7.44 -2.19
CA THR A 184 2.91 -7.87 -2.54
C THR A 184 1.80 -6.96 -1.96
N SER A 185 2.12 -5.71 -1.64
CA SER A 185 1.14 -4.73 -1.15
C SER A 185 0.53 -3.96 -2.34
N PRO A 186 -0.80 -3.75 -2.37
CA PRO A 186 -1.46 -3.00 -3.44
C PRO A 186 -0.86 -1.62 -3.63
N PHE A 187 -0.41 -1.33 -4.85
CA PHE A 187 0.13 -0.01 -5.22
C PHE A 187 0.30 0.11 -6.74
N GLY A 188 -0.66 0.73 -7.41
CA GLY A 188 -0.66 0.87 -8.87
C GLY A 188 -0.44 -0.47 -9.56
N SER A 189 0.30 -0.47 -10.68
CA SER A 189 0.66 -1.69 -11.42
C SER A 189 1.90 -2.42 -10.89
N PHE A 190 2.45 -2.04 -9.73
CA PHE A 190 3.58 -2.80 -9.14
C PHE A 190 3.15 -4.11 -8.50
N MET A 191 1.85 -4.40 -8.44
CA MET A 191 1.27 -5.59 -7.85
C MET A 191 0.06 -6.01 -8.68
N VAL A 192 -0.12 -7.31 -8.88
CA VAL A 192 -1.27 -7.90 -9.58
C VAL A 192 -2.04 -8.78 -8.59
N SER A 193 -3.35 -8.57 -8.53
CA SER A 193 -4.28 -9.43 -7.79
C SER A 193 -4.95 -10.41 -8.76
N ALA A 194 -5.07 -11.66 -8.35
CA ALA A 194 -5.80 -12.68 -9.11
C ALA A 194 -6.70 -13.49 -8.17
N LEU A 195 -7.83 -13.94 -8.69
CA LEU A 195 -8.68 -14.91 -8.02
C LEU A 195 -8.25 -16.31 -8.47
N THR A 196 -8.12 -17.23 -7.52
CA THR A 196 -7.89 -18.65 -7.78
C THR A 196 -8.78 -19.48 -6.85
N THR A 197 -8.77 -20.79 -7.02
CA THR A 197 -9.58 -21.71 -6.21
C THR A 197 -8.71 -22.82 -5.63
N TRP A 198 -9.12 -23.36 -4.49
CA TRP A 198 -8.52 -24.60 -3.99
C TRP A 198 -8.76 -25.72 -5.01
N PRO A 199 -7.73 -26.47 -5.43
CA PRO A 199 -7.92 -27.61 -6.30
C PRO A 199 -8.80 -28.66 -5.62
N ASN A 200 -9.70 -29.29 -6.39
CA ASN A 200 -10.60 -30.33 -5.87
C ASN A 200 -9.87 -31.64 -5.54
N GLU A 201 -8.72 -31.86 -6.18
CA GLU A 201 -7.87 -33.01 -5.91
C GLU A 201 -6.75 -32.60 -4.95
N PRO A 202 -6.44 -33.42 -3.92
CA PRO A 202 -5.21 -33.22 -3.16
C PRO A 202 -4.04 -33.22 -4.14
N LEU A 203 -3.09 -32.30 -3.95
CA LEU A 203 -1.86 -32.24 -4.75
C LEU A 203 -1.04 -33.53 -4.56
N THR A 204 -1.43 -34.61 -5.24
CA THR A 204 -0.73 -35.89 -5.24
C THR A 204 0.53 -35.72 -6.08
N GLY A 205 1.67 -35.57 -5.42
CA GLY A 205 2.95 -35.30 -6.07
C GLY A 205 3.84 -34.32 -5.32
N TRP A 206 3.30 -33.58 -4.32
CA TRP A 206 4.17 -32.90 -3.37
C TRP A 206 4.71 -33.92 -2.36
N SER A 207 5.69 -34.70 -2.79
CA SER A 207 6.48 -35.50 -1.88
C SER A 207 7.35 -34.55 -1.07
N ALA A 208 7.15 -34.53 0.25
CA ALA A 208 8.09 -33.89 1.17
C ALA A 208 9.48 -34.57 1.13
N ASP A 209 9.59 -35.75 0.50
CA ASP A 209 10.82 -36.51 0.29
C ASP A 209 11.55 -36.10 -1.00
N ALA A 210 11.57 -34.80 -1.34
CA ALA A 210 12.61 -34.32 -2.25
C ALA A 210 13.96 -34.72 -1.63
N PRO A 211 14.81 -35.47 -2.34
CA PRO A 211 15.99 -36.09 -1.74
C PRO A 211 16.84 -35.00 -1.09
N ASP A 212 17.06 -35.16 0.22
CA ASP A 212 18.06 -34.44 0.97
C ASP A 212 19.41 -34.71 0.29
N ALA A 213 19.79 -33.84 -0.63
CA ALA A 213 21.01 -33.93 -1.38
C ALA A 213 22.18 -33.64 -0.42
N GLY A 214 22.59 -34.69 0.30
CA GLY A 214 23.89 -34.84 0.93
C GLY A 214 24.37 -33.64 1.75
N ARG A 215 23.70 -33.27 2.83
CA ARG A 215 24.30 -32.44 3.88
C ARG A 215 25.04 -33.30 4.91
N THR A 216 26.28 -33.66 4.61
CA THR A 216 27.23 -34.10 5.65
C THR A 216 27.93 -32.87 6.24
N GLY A 217 27.54 -32.49 7.46
CA GLY A 217 28.40 -31.86 8.46
C GLY A 217 28.89 -30.43 8.21
N ASP A 218 28.03 -29.44 8.45
CA ASP A 218 28.28 -28.34 9.40
C ASP A 218 27.03 -27.42 9.45
N ALA A 219 26.76 -26.86 10.63
CA ALA A 219 25.47 -26.33 11.08
C ALA A 219 24.66 -25.48 10.05
N PRO A 220 23.34 -25.70 9.89
CA PRO A 220 22.55 -24.99 8.89
C PRO A 220 22.21 -23.56 9.33
N SER A 221 22.54 -22.62 8.44
CA SER A 221 21.90 -21.31 8.38
C SER A 221 20.51 -21.46 7.72
N PRO A 222 19.41 -21.00 8.34
CA PRO A 222 18.11 -21.03 7.70
C PRO A 222 18.06 -19.89 6.68
N LEU A 223 17.93 -20.20 5.37
CA LEU A 223 17.41 -19.34 4.28
C LEU A 223 18.12 -19.49 2.89
N THR A 224 18.84 -20.58 2.60
CA THR A 224 19.34 -20.82 1.23
C THR A 224 18.98 -22.21 0.73
N GLY A 225 18.00 -22.27 -0.17
CA GLY A 225 17.53 -23.53 -0.74
C GLY A 225 16.33 -23.35 -1.67
N TRP A 226 16.39 -22.38 -2.58
CA TRP A 226 15.53 -22.37 -3.76
C TRP A 226 16.44 -22.29 -4.99
N SER A 227 16.82 -23.45 -5.52
CA SER A 227 17.53 -23.60 -6.79
C SER A 227 16.54 -24.14 -7.82
N GLY A 228 16.33 -23.35 -8.88
CA GLY A 228 15.31 -23.58 -9.89
C GLY A 228 15.69 -24.60 -10.95
N ASP A 229 15.80 -25.88 -10.57
CA ASP A 229 15.89 -26.99 -11.51
C ASP A 229 14.82 -28.03 -11.20
N ALA A 230 13.59 -27.76 -11.66
CA ALA A 230 12.50 -28.73 -11.72
C ALA A 230 11.90 -28.74 -13.13
N GLN A 231 12.74 -28.97 -14.13
CA GLN A 231 12.32 -29.33 -15.49
C GLN A 231 12.45 -30.85 -15.65
N GLY A 232 11.44 -31.58 -15.21
CA GLY A 232 11.45 -33.04 -15.27
C GLY A 232 10.05 -33.64 -15.29
N ALA A 233 9.58 -33.94 -16.50
CA ALA A 233 8.49 -34.85 -16.84
C ALA A 233 7.08 -34.49 -16.35
N LEU A 234 6.19 -34.17 -17.30
CA LEU A 234 4.77 -34.61 -17.35
C LEU A 234 4.14 -34.13 -18.67
N THR A 235 4.33 -34.92 -19.74
CA THR A 235 3.53 -34.80 -20.97
C THR A 235 2.30 -35.70 -20.84
N GLY A 236 1.12 -35.09 -20.71
CA GLY A 236 -0.15 -35.81 -20.61
C GLY A 236 -1.35 -34.95 -20.99
N SER A 237 -1.71 -35.03 -22.28
CA SER A 237 -3.07 -35.09 -22.86
C SER A 237 -4.19 -34.11 -22.41
N THR A 238 -4.49 -33.20 -23.34
CA THR A 238 -5.80 -32.77 -23.89
C THR A 238 -7.10 -32.99 -23.12
N GLY A 239 -7.82 -31.87 -22.91
CA GLY A 239 -9.28 -31.81 -23.02
C GLY A 239 -10.03 -31.20 -21.84
N ASP A 240 -9.98 -29.87 -21.66
CA ASP A 240 -11.12 -28.99 -21.30
C ASP A 240 -10.64 -27.52 -21.16
N GLU A 241 -10.80 -26.70 -22.21
CA GLU A 241 -10.11 -25.40 -22.35
C GLU A 241 -10.78 -24.19 -21.66
N ARG A 242 -11.65 -24.37 -20.66
CA ARG A 242 -12.34 -23.21 -20.04
C ARG A 242 -12.34 -23.11 -18.51
N GLY A 243 -11.53 -23.91 -17.80
CA GLY A 243 -11.62 -23.96 -16.33
C GLY A 243 -10.33 -23.75 -15.52
N ALA A 244 -9.13 -23.83 -16.10
CA ALA A 244 -7.91 -23.94 -15.30
C ALA A 244 -6.99 -22.72 -15.43
N LEU A 245 -7.34 -21.62 -14.76
CA LEU A 245 -6.39 -20.56 -14.37
C LEU A 245 -5.61 -21.00 -13.11
N ILE A 246 -5.11 -22.24 -13.09
CA ILE A 246 -4.09 -22.66 -12.14
C ILE A 246 -2.83 -22.73 -12.96
N GLY A 247 -2.06 -21.63 -12.93
CA GLY A 247 -0.69 -21.65 -13.43
C GLY A 247 0.03 -22.82 -12.74
N ARG A 248 0.43 -23.82 -13.52
CA ARG A 248 1.29 -24.88 -13.02
C ARG A 248 2.57 -24.22 -12.49
N PRO A 249 3.27 -24.82 -11.53
CA PRO A 249 4.63 -24.40 -11.19
C PRO A 249 5.48 -24.39 -12.48
N GLY A 250 5.82 -23.21 -13.00
CA GLY A 250 6.51 -23.03 -14.28
C GLY A 250 5.69 -22.32 -15.38
N ASP A 251 4.37 -22.21 -15.23
CA ASP A 251 3.58 -21.28 -16.04
C ASP A 251 3.91 -19.88 -15.57
N ASP A 252 4.55 -19.11 -16.46
CA ASP A 252 4.93 -17.73 -16.19
C ASP A 252 3.66 -16.93 -15.93
N LEU A 253 3.37 -16.63 -14.65
CA LEU A 253 2.31 -15.68 -14.30
C LEU A 253 2.56 -14.31 -14.95
N GLY A 254 3.79 -14.04 -15.41
CA GLY A 254 4.13 -12.90 -16.27
C GLY A 254 3.52 -12.96 -17.68
N ALA A 255 2.95 -14.10 -18.10
CA ALA A 255 2.21 -14.23 -19.36
C ALA A 255 0.73 -13.81 -19.24
N LEU A 256 0.23 -13.58 -18.02
CA LEU A 256 -1.09 -12.96 -17.85
C LEU A 256 -0.95 -11.48 -18.16
N ASP A 257 -1.59 -11.01 -19.24
CA ASP A 257 -1.70 -9.58 -19.55
C ASP A 257 -2.61 -8.94 -18.49
N PRO A 258 -2.06 -8.20 -17.50
CA PRO A 258 -2.86 -7.74 -16.38
C PRO A 258 -3.82 -6.65 -16.85
N THR A 259 -5.11 -6.88 -16.67
CA THR A 259 -6.11 -5.84 -16.90
C THR A 259 -5.99 -4.76 -15.83
N ALA A 260 -5.66 -3.54 -16.24
CA ALA A 260 -5.62 -2.40 -15.34
C ALA A 260 -7.00 -1.73 -15.26
N VAL A 261 -7.48 -1.51 -14.04
CA VAL A 261 -8.63 -0.65 -13.76
C VAL A 261 -8.10 0.69 -13.29
N SER A 262 -8.54 1.77 -13.93
CA SER A 262 -8.16 3.14 -13.55
C SER A 262 -9.32 3.80 -12.83
N GLU A 263 -9.08 4.21 -11.60
CA GLU A 263 -10.05 4.96 -10.80
C GLU A 263 -9.56 6.39 -10.63
N LEU A 264 -10.51 7.33 -10.58
CA LEU A 264 -10.17 8.68 -10.19
C LEU A 264 -9.98 8.75 -8.67
N PRO A 265 -9.13 9.67 -8.18
CA PRO A 265 -9.03 9.89 -6.74
C PRO A 265 -10.41 10.20 -6.15
N GLY A 266 -10.78 9.52 -5.06
CA GLY A 266 -12.06 9.74 -4.39
C GLY A 266 -12.34 11.21 -4.08
N ALA A 267 -11.32 11.95 -3.63
CA ALA A 267 -11.42 13.39 -3.37
C ALA A 267 -11.82 14.23 -4.61
N PHE A 268 -11.47 13.78 -5.82
CA PHE A 268 -11.92 14.44 -7.04
C PHE A 268 -13.40 14.15 -7.31
N LEU A 269 -13.84 12.89 -7.14
CA LEU A 269 -15.24 12.50 -7.25
C LEU A 269 -16.10 13.24 -6.22
N ASP A 270 -15.62 13.33 -4.97
CA ASP A 270 -16.24 14.10 -3.90
C ASP A 270 -16.38 15.58 -4.28
N ALA A 271 -15.32 16.19 -4.82
CA ALA A 271 -15.36 17.60 -5.24
C ALA A 271 -16.36 17.85 -6.39
N VAL A 272 -16.45 16.94 -7.36
CA VAL A 272 -17.43 17.02 -8.46
C VAL A 272 -18.84 16.86 -7.89
N ARG A 273 -19.07 15.85 -7.04
CA ARG A 273 -20.34 15.63 -6.35
C ARG A 273 -20.74 16.88 -5.59
N ASP A 274 -19.88 17.41 -4.74
CA ASP A 274 -20.16 18.59 -3.92
C ASP A 274 -20.45 19.82 -4.77
N ALA A 275 -19.73 20.02 -5.88
CA ALA A 275 -20.00 21.11 -6.81
C ALA A 275 -21.38 20.97 -7.49
N LEU A 276 -21.78 19.75 -7.88
CA LEU A 276 -23.09 19.48 -8.45
C LEU A 276 -24.22 19.67 -7.42
N LEU A 277 -23.99 19.21 -6.18
CA LEU A 277 -24.94 19.40 -5.07
C LEU A 277 -25.08 20.87 -4.67
N ALA A 278 -24.04 21.67 -4.87
CA ALA A 278 -24.03 23.10 -4.57
C ALA A 278 -24.64 23.99 -5.66
N ASP A 279 -24.81 23.49 -6.91
CA ASP A 279 -25.44 24.26 -7.98
C ASP A 279 -26.94 24.45 -7.67
N PRO A 280 -27.42 25.69 -7.45
CA PRO A 280 -28.82 25.94 -7.12
C PRO A 280 -29.79 25.45 -8.21
N ARG A 281 -29.36 25.40 -9.46
CA ARG A 281 -30.19 24.92 -10.59
C ARG A 281 -30.45 23.42 -10.52
N LEU A 282 -29.58 22.68 -9.84
CA LEU A 282 -29.64 21.24 -9.68
C LEU A 282 -30.15 20.82 -8.30
N ALA A 283 -29.87 21.62 -7.26
CA ALA A 283 -30.22 21.34 -5.86
C ALA A 283 -31.72 21.03 -5.67
N ASP A 284 -32.60 21.80 -6.31
CA ASP A 284 -34.06 21.63 -6.22
C ASP A 284 -34.58 20.35 -6.90
N ARG A 285 -33.73 19.69 -7.68
CA ARG A 285 -34.06 18.48 -8.44
C ARG A 285 -33.60 17.21 -7.77
N LEU A 286 -32.75 17.34 -6.77
CA LEU A 286 -32.19 16.20 -6.07
C LEU A 286 -33.20 15.71 -5.03
N PRO A 287 -33.52 14.41 -5.03
CA PRO A 287 -34.20 13.81 -3.90
C PRO A 287 -33.42 14.06 -2.62
N VAL A 288 -34.14 14.19 -1.51
CA VAL A 288 -33.52 14.21 -0.18
C VAL A 288 -33.92 12.96 0.59
N ARG A 289 -33.03 12.52 1.48
CA ARG A 289 -33.28 11.43 2.43
C ARG A 289 -32.92 11.88 3.84
N PRO A 290 -33.42 11.21 4.89
CA PRO A 290 -32.88 11.39 6.23
C PRO A 290 -31.37 11.13 6.28
N ASN A 291 -30.67 11.87 7.13
CA ASN A 291 -29.25 11.61 7.40
C ASN A 291 -29.05 10.14 7.83
N PRO A 292 -28.09 9.40 7.23
CA PRO A 292 -27.90 7.98 7.54
C PRO A 292 -27.45 7.70 8.98
N SER A 293 -26.89 8.70 9.66
CA SER A 293 -26.48 8.60 11.08
C SER A 293 -27.60 9.02 12.06
N LEU A 294 -28.78 9.39 11.53
CA LEU A 294 -29.91 9.83 12.35
C LEU A 294 -30.35 8.73 13.31
N THR A 295 -30.30 9.04 14.59
CA THR A 295 -30.77 8.18 15.68
C THR A 295 -31.83 8.94 16.47
N GLU A 296 -32.97 8.30 16.69
CA GLU A 296 -34.03 8.86 17.54
C GLU A 296 -33.70 8.59 19.02
N ILE A 297 -33.81 9.64 19.84
CA ILE A 297 -33.73 9.54 21.30
C ILE A 297 -35.00 10.17 21.91
N PRO A 298 -35.34 9.90 23.18
CA PRO A 298 -36.53 10.48 23.80
C PRO A 298 -36.55 12.01 23.70
N GLY A 299 -37.47 12.55 22.89
CA GLY A 299 -37.67 13.98 22.67
C GLY A 299 -36.70 14.69 21.72
N ALA A 300 -35.72 13.99 21.15
CA ALA A 300 -34.71 14.60 20.29
C ALA A 300 -34.19 13.65 19.18
N LEU A 301 -33.45 14.23 18.26
CA LEU A 301 -32.82 13.58 17.12
C LEU A 301 -31.31 13.81 17.22
N LEU A 302 -30.52 12.75 17.16
CA LEU A 302 -29.06 12.79 17.17
C LEU A 302 -28.56 12.41 15.77
N TYR A 303 -27.62 13.16 15.20
CA TYR A 303 -26.99 12.81 13.93
C TYR A 303 -25.59 13.42 13.81
N VAL A 304 -24.76 12.82 12.96
CA VAL A 304 -23.44 13.34 12.59
C VAL A 304 -23.59 14.33 11.45
N ARG A 305 -23.05 15.53 11.65
CA ARG A 305 -22.92 16.56 10.62
C ARG A 305 -21.51 16.54 10.05
N GLU A 306 -21.40 16.25 8.76
CA GLU A 306 -20.15 16.31 8.00
C GLU A 306 -19.57 17.74 7.98
N GLY A 307 -18.25 17.85 8.13
CA GLY A 307 -17.49 19.10 8.13
C GLY A 307 -16.06 18.90 8.64
N PRO A 308 -15.23 19.95 8.70
CA PRO A 308 -13.89 19.88 9.28
C PRO A 308 -13.99 19.59 10.78
N GLY A 309 -13.84 18.30 11.13
CA GLY A 309 -14.12 17.76 12.45
C GLY A 309 -15.61 17.42 12.59
N GLU A 310 -15.99 16.23 12.10
CA GLU A 310 -17.32 15.64 12.26
C GLU A 310 -17.92 15.97 13.63
N ARG A 311 -19.16 16.47 13.65
CA ARG A 311 -19.83 16.87 14.90
C ARG A 311 -21.12 16.10 15.09
N ILE A 312 -21.32 15.59 16.30
CA ILE A 312 -22.62 15.08 16.72
C ILE A 312 -23.51 16.27 17.04
N VAL A 313 -24.67 16.33 16.39
CA VAL A 313 -25.67 17.37 16.54
C VAL A 313 -26.92 16.76 17.16
N THR A 314 -27.48 17.46 18.14
CA THR A 314 -28.79 17.15 18.70
C THR A 314 -29.79 18.19 18.22
N SER A 315 -30.91 17.74 17.67
CA SER A 315 -32.03 18.60 17.25
C SER A 315 -33.28 18.20 18.00
N ARG A 316 -34.12 19.18 18.36
CA ARG A 316 -35.41 18.91 19.02
C ARG A 316 -36.34 18.21 18.02
N ARG A 317 -37.09 17.22 18.51
CA ARG A 317 -38.14 16.57 17.73
C ARG A 317 -39.38 17.47 17.69
N ALA A 318 -39.87 17.75 16.49
CA ALA A 318 -41.08 18.52 16.26
C ALA A 318 -41.97 17.79 15.23
N PRO A 319 -43.31 17.84 15.34
CA PRO A 319 -44.26 17.25 14.39
C PRO A 319 -43.93 17.54 12.91
N ALA A 320 -43.53 18.78 12.59
CA ALA A 320 -43.12 19.16 11.24
C ALA A 320 -41.87 18.39 10.76
N VAL A 321 -40.89 18.22 11.65
CA VAL A 321 -39.66 17.48 11.37
C VAL A 321 -39.98 16.00 11.17
N ASP A 322 -40.80 15.40 12.04
CA ASP A 322 -41.22 14.00 11.94
C ASP A 322 -41.96 13.73 10.62
N LEU A 323 -42.85 14.65 10.21
CA LEU A 323 -43.54 14.54 8.93
C LEU A 323 -42.56 14.55 7.76
N CYS A 324 -41.61 15.50 7.73
CA CYS A 324 -40.56 15.54 6.71
C CYS A 324 -39.72 14.25 6.67
N LEU A 325 -39.30 13.74 7.82
CA LEU A 325 -38.49 12.52 7.90
C LEU A 325 -39.26 11.30 7.40
N ARG A 326 -40.54 11.16 7.76
CA ARG A 326 -41.40 10.08 7.25
C ARG A 326 -41.58 10.18 5.73
N LEU A 327 -41.87 11.37 5.20
CA LEU A 327 -42.06 11.58 3.76
C LEU A 327 -40.77 11.30 2.97
N ALA A 328 -39.62 11.76 3.47
CA ALA A 328 -38.32 11.54 2.85
C ALA A 328 -37.83 10.07 2.96
N THR A 329 -38.34 9.31 3.92
CA THR A 329 -38.07 7.86 4.04
C THR A 329 -38.94 7.07 3.07
N ALA A 330 -40.22 7.42 2.96
CA ALA A 330 -41.19 6.68 2.15
C ALA A 330 -40.99 6.87 0.64
N SER A 331 -40.36 7.97 0.22
CA SER A 331 -40.22 8.33 -1.19
C SER A 331 -39.03 9.25 -1.43
N ARG A 332 -38.51 9.25 -2.66
CA ARG A 332 -37.41 10.08 -3.10
C ARG A 332 -37.88 11.48 -3.52
N TYR A 333 -38.51 12.20 -2.60
CA TYR A 333 -39.02 13.55 -2.87
C TYR A 333 -37.90 14.60 -2.88
N THR A 334 -38.06 15.60 -3.75
CA THR A 334 -37.19 16.78 -3.80
C THR A 334 -37.59 17.81 -2.74
N VAL A 335 -36.73 18.80 -2.49
CA VAL A 335 -37.03 19.91 -1.57
C VAL A 335 -38.33 20.65 -1.95
N PRO A 336 -38.54 21.06 -3.22
CA PRO A 336 -39.80 21.68 -3.62
C PRO A 336 -41.02 20.78 -3.37
N ARG A 337 -40.91 19.48 -3.67
CA ARG A 337 -42.04 18.55 -3.50
C ARG A 337 -42.38 18.30 -2.03
N LEU A 338 -41.38 18.18 -1.16
CA LEU A 338 -41.62 18.10 0.28
C LEU A 338 -42.30 19.37 0.81
N ALA A 339 -41.90 20.55 0.33
CA ALA A 339 -42.53 21.80 0.72
C ALA A 339 -43.99 21.90 0.25
N GLU A 340 -44.30 21.42 -0.95
CA GLU A 340 -45.69 21.30 -1.44
C GLU A 340 -46.52 20.36 -0.56
N LEU A 341 -45.98 19.18 -0.21
CA LEU A 341 -46.67 18.22 0.67
C LEU A 341 -46.92 18.79 2.07
N LEU A 342 -46.01 19.61 2.61
CA LEU A 342 -46.24 20.33 3.86
C LEU A 342 -47.31 21.42 3.70
N ALA A 343 -47.37 22.10 2.55
CA ALA A 343 -48.40 23.09 2.25
C ALA A 343 -49.78 22.45 2.11
N GLU A 344 -49.86 21.27 1.47
CA GLU A 344 -51.06 20.41 1.41
C GLU A 344 -51.50 20.00 2.84
N ALA A 345 -50.56 19.85 3.78
CA ALA A 345 -50.82 19.61 5.20
C ALA A 345 -51.17 20.87 6.03
N GLY A 346 -51.27 22.05 5.39
CA GLY A 346 -51.77 23.28 6.00
C GLY A 346 -50.74 24.39 6.27
N ALA A 347 -49.46 24.17 5.91
CA ALA A 347 -48.42 25.20 5.97
C ALA A 347 -48.54 26.23 4.83
N GLU A 348 -47.98 27.43 5.01
CA GLU A 348 -47.75 28.35 3.90
C GLU A 348 -46.56 27.83 3.06
N LEU A 349 -46.67 27.84 1.73
CA LEU A 349 -45.69 27.21 0.84
C LEU A 349 -44.29 27.85 0.95
N GLY A 350 -44.20 29.17 1.06
CA GLY A 350 -42.95 29.90 1.26
C GLY A 350 -42.26 29.53 2.58
N GLU A 351 -43.03 29.42 3.66
CA GLU A 351 -42.55 28.94 4.97
C GLU A 351 -42.10 27.48 4.92
N ALA A 352 -42.88 26.60 4.28
CA ALA A 352 -42.54 25.20 4.09
C ALA A 352 -41.22 25.04 3.31
N ARG A 353 -41.02 25.81 2.23
CA ARG A 353 -39.77 25.81 1.46
C ARG A 353 -38.57 26.22 2.31
N ARG A 354 -38.68 27.32 3.05
CA ARG A 354 -37.60 27.78 3.96
C ARG A 354 -37.31 26.74 5.04
N PHE A 355 -38.35 26.11 5.59
CA PHE A 355 -38.21 25.08 6.61
C PHE A 355 -37.46 23.84 6.09
N VAL A 356 -37.86 23.27 4.95
CA VAL A 356 -37.18 22.11 4.36
C VAL A 356 -35.73 22.48 3.99
N ALA A 357 -35.50 23.67 3.42
CA ALA A 357 -34.15 24.16 3.14
C ALA A 357 -33.28 24.25 4.41
N ARG A 358 -33.84 24.67 5.55
CA ARG A 358 -33.13 24.63 6.85
C ARG A 358 -32.81 23.21 7.30
N LEU A 359 -33.69 22.24 7.09
CA LEU A 359 -33.40 20.83 7.42
C LEU A 359 -32.25 20.28 6.57
N VAL A 360 -32.16 20.69 5.30
CA VAL A 360 -31.04 20.34 4.40
C VAL A 360 -29.75 21.04 4.84
N ALA A 361 -29.81 22.34 5.11
CA ALA A 361 -28.66 23.11 5.60
C ALA A 361 -28.13 22.60 6.95
N ALA A 362 -29.02 22.13 7.81
CA ALA A 362 -28.68 21.49 9.08
C ALA A 362 -28.09 20.08 8.91
N ARG A 363 -28.16 19.49 7.70
CA ARG A 363 -27.83 18.08 7.39
C ARG A 363 -28.71 17.07 8.12
N LEU A 364 -29.92 17.46 8.52
CA LEU A 364 -30.92 16.50 9.02
C LEU A 364 -31.56 15.74 7.84
N LEU A 365 -31.81 16.46 6.74
CA LEU A 365 -32.03 15.88 5.42
C LEU A 365 -30.74 16.04 4.60
N VAL A 366 -30.39 15.01 3.84
CA VAL A 366 -29.19 14.98 2.99
C VAL A 366 -29.66 14.81 1.55
N PRO A 367 -29.21 15.67 0.61
CA PRO A 367 -29.42 15.43 -0.81
C PRO A 367 -28.85 14.07 -1.21
N CYS A 368 -29.66 13.25 -1.86
CA CYS A 368 -29.22 12.00 -2.45
C CYS A 368 -28.36 12.33 -3.66
N ALA A 369 -27.08 11.99 -3.61
CA ALA A 369 -26.25 12.00 -4.80
C ALA A 369 -26.93 11.12 -5.87
N PRO A 370 -27.03 11.59 -7.11
CA PRO A 370 -27.68 10.83 -8.20
C PRO A 370 -26.87 9.60 -8.60
N VAL A 371 -25.61 9.53 -8.15
CA VAL A 371 -24.62 8.49 -8.41
C VAL A 371 -24.08 8.07 -7.05
N THR A 372 -24.02 6.76 -6.81
CA THR A 372 -23.50 6.19 -5.57
C THR A 372 -21.97 6.12 -5.62
N ASP A 373 -21.32 6.07 -4.46
CA ASP A 373 -19.85 6.03 -4.39
C ASP A 373 -19.28 4.70 -4.92
N ASP A 374 -20.11 3.68 -5.10
CA ASP A 374 -19.79 2.37 -5.68
C ASP A 374 -20.26 2.21 -7.14
N ASP A 375 -20.73 3.29 -7.79
CA ASP A 375 -21.10 3.24 -9.20
C ASP A 375 -19.84 2.96 -10.05
N PRO A 376 -19.85 1.92 -10.90
CA PRO A 376 -18.69 1.57 -11.73
C PRO A 376 -18.41 2.58 -12.86
N ASP A 377 -19.36 3.45 -13.19
CA ASP A 377 -19.24 4.50 -14.21
C ASP A 377 -19.87 5.82 -13.68
N PRO A 378 -19.22 6.48 -12.70
CA PRO A 378 -19.82 7.62 -12.03
C PRO A 378 -20.05 8.80 -12.98
N PHE A 379 -19.17 9.01 -13.98
CA PHE A 379 -19.33 10.08 -14.96
C PHE A 379 -20.44 9.82 -15.97
N GLY A 380 -20.54 8.60 -16.49
CA GLY A 380 -21.66 8.26 -17.36
C GLY A 380 -22.98 8.35 -16.62
N SER A 381 -23.04 7.92 -15.36
CA SER A 381 -24.23 8.06 -14.52
C SER A 381 -24.56 9.54 -14.23
N TRP A 382 -23.58 10.38 -13.92
CA TRP A 382 -23.78 11.82 -13.77
C TRP A 382 -24.26 12.46 -15.08
N ALA A 383 -23.66 12.13 -16.21
CA ALA A 383 -24.04 12.67 -17.52
C ALA A 383 -25.48 12.26 -17.90
N ARG A 384 -25.86 10.99 -17.68
CA ARG A 384 -27.24 10.51 -17.90
C ARG A 384 -28.23 11.26 -17.00
N TRP A 385 -27.89 11.46 -15.74
CA TRP A 385 -28.73 12.21 -14.80
C TRP A 385 -28.87 13.70 -15.18
N LEU A 386 -27.77 14.34 -15.58
CA LEU A 386 -27.74 15.72 -16.06
C LEU A 386 -28.53 15.92 -17.35
N ALA A 387 -28.55 14.91 -18.24
CA ALA A 387 -29.36 14.94 -19.46
C ALA A 387 -30.86 14.75 -19.18
N ALA A 388 -31.22 13.85 -18.25
CA ALA A 388 -32.62 13.60 -17.89
C ALA A 388 -33.29 14.82 -17.23
N SER A 389 -32.65 15.38 -16.20
CA SER A 389 -32.07 16.70 -16.35
C SER A 389 -32.79 17.77 -17.19
N GLU A 390 -32.12 18.15 -18.26
CA GLU A 390 -32.52 19.21 -19.19
C GLU A 390 -33.87 18.95 -19.89
N LEU A 391 -34.38 17.72 -19.89
CA LEU A 391 -35.63 17.34 -20.56
C LEU A 391 -36.92 17.70 -19.80
N GLY A 392 -36.82 18.36 -18.64
CA GLY A 392 -37.94 19.11 -18.05
C GLY A 392 -39.07 18.32 -17.39
N GLU A 393 -39.10 16.99 -17.47
CA GLU A 393 -40.09 16.19 -16.74
C GLU A 393 -39.48 15.58 -15.47
N PRO A 394 -39.97 15.93 -14.27
CA PRO A 394 -39.63 15.19 -13.07
C PRO A 394 -40.25 13.81 -13.19
N SER A 395 -39.47 12.83 -13.66
CA SER A 395 -39.93 11.45 -13.63
C SER A 395 -40.20 11.09 -12.16
N THR A 396 -41.46 10.82 -11.82
CA THR A 396 -41.82 10.07 -10.61
C THR A 396 -41.40 8.60 -10.72
N GLY A 397 -40.51 8.29 -11.66
CA GLY A 397 -39.96 6.97 -11.90
C GLY A 397 -39.31 6.47 -10.62
N THR A 398 -39.79 5.32 -10.18
CA THR A 398 -39.11 4.42 -9.25
C THR A 398 -37.63 4.44 -9.61
N GLY A 399 -36.80 5.03 -8.75
CA GLY A 399 -35.35 5.09 -8.98
C GLY A 399 -34.79 3.68 -9.20
N PRO A 400 -33.54 3.54 -9.68
CA PRO A 400 -32.89 2.24 -9.75
C PRO A 400 -33.08 1.55 -8.40
N GLU A 401 -33.66 0.35 -8.45
CA GLU A 401 -33.90 -0.49 -7.29
C GLU A 401 -32.54 -0.68 -6.61
N VAL A 402 -32.30 0.10 -5.55
CA VAL A 402 -31.10 -0.05 -4.73
C VAL A 402 -31.25 -1.44 -4.14
N ALA A 403 -30.39 -2.35 -4.58
CA ALA A 403 -30.29 -3.68 -3.99
C ALA A 403 -30.13 -3.48 -2.49
N THR A 404 -31.17 -3.78 -1.72
CA THR A 404 -31.12 -3.82 -0.27
C THR A 404 -30.23 -5.01 0.09
N GLY A 405 -28.92 -4.76 0.17
CA GLY A 405 -27.99 -5.69 0.76
C GLY A 405 -28.47 -6.07 2.17
N PRO A 406 -28.21 -7.30 2.63
CA PRO A 406 -28.63 -7.75 3.95
C PRO A 406 -28.10 -6.79 5.02
N GLN A 407 -29.01 -6.23 5.80
CA GLN A 407 -28.65 -5.47 7.00
C GLN A 407 -27.79 -6.38 7.90
N PRO A 408 -26.61 -5.92 8.37
CA PRO A 408 -25.84 -6.71 9.32
C PRO A 408 -26.65 -6.87 10.61
N GLU A 409 -26.92 -8.12 11.00
CA GLU A 409 -27.52 -8.44 12.29
C GLU A 409 -26.59 -7.90 13.39
N VAL A 410 -27.04 -6.84 14.07
CA VAL A 410 -26.38 -6.35 15.28
C VAL A 410 -26.66 -7.38 16.38
N PRO A 411 -25.63 -7.92 17.07
CA PRO A 411 -25.86 -8.87 18.14
C PRO A 411 -26.55 -8.18 19.31
N THR A 412 -27.83 -8.47 19.53
CA THR A 412 -28.56 -8.09 20.74
C THR A 412 -28.08 -8.96 21.91
N GLY A 413 -27.21 -8.40 22.73
CA GLY A 413 -26.79 -9.03 23.98
C GLY A 413 -26.34 -7.98 24.98
N LEU A 414 -27.27 -7.45 25.77
CA LEU A 414 -27.15 -7.15 27.20
C LEU A 414 -28.47 -6.55 27.68
N GLY A 415 -29.15 -7.28 28.56
CA GLY A 415 -30.47 -6.95 29.06
C GLY A 415 -30.48 -5.77 30.04
N SER A 416 -31.53 -4.96 29.93
CA SER A 416 -32.11 -4.27 31.07
C SER A 416 -33.62 -4.46 31.01
N GLU A 417 -34.14 -5.18 32.00
CA GLU A 417 -35.58 -5.30 32.24
C GLU A 417 -36.11 -3.95 32.73
N VAL A 418 -36.96 -3.31 31.93
CA VAL A 418 -37.84 -2.24 32.40
C VAL A 418 -39.28 -2.65 32.12
N SER A 419 -40.00 -2.82 33.22
CA SER A 419 -41.41 -3.18 33.33
C SER A 419 -42.32 -2.23 32.56
N ALA A 420 -43.16 -2.79 31.69
CA ALA A 420 -44.18 -2.07 30.93
C ALA A 420 -45.50 -2.00 31.71
N ARG A 421 -46.13 -0.80 31.74
CA ARG A 421 -47.57 -0.62 31.98
C ARG A 421 -48.27 -0.38 30.63
N PRO A 422 -49.50 -0.87 30.42
CA PRO A 422 -50.24 -0.61 29.19
C PRO A 422 -51.11 0.65 29.31
N GLY A 423 -51.24 1.36 28.20
CA GLY A 423 -52.34 2.31 28.01
C GLY A 423 -51.95 3.52 27.17
N ALA A 424 -52.32 3.50 25.89
CA ALA A 424 -53.00 4.60 25.20
C ALA A 424 -53.13 4.25 23.71
N GLU A 425 -54.35 3.90 23.30
CA GLU A 425 -54.77 3.92 21.90
C GLU A 425 -54.75 5.38 21.42
N GLY A 426 -53.91 5.65 20.41
CA GLY A 426 -53.77 6.96 19.79
C GLY A 426 -54.88 7.24 18.79
N ALA A 427 -55.71 8.22 19.11
CA ALA A 427 -56.71 8.79 18.21
C ALA A 427 -56.05 9.43 16.99
N VAL A 428 -56.59 9.14 15.81
CA VAL A 428 -56.26 9.82 14.55
C VAL A 428 -56.74 11.28 14.65
N ALA A 429 -55.80 12.22 14.69
CA ALA A 429 -56.10 13.65 14.73
C ALA A 429 -56.79 14.08 13.42
N ALA A 430 -57.91 14.82 13.56
CA ALA A 430 -58.63 15.39 12.43
C ALA A 430 -57.75 16.41 11.68
N PRO A 431 -57.85 16.49 10.34
CA PRO A 431 -56.95 17.29 9.48
C PRO A 431 -56.88 18.80 9.81
N GLY A 432 -57.81 19.34 10.61
CA GLY A 432 -57.77 20.74 11.05
C GLY A 432 -56.77 21.05 12.18
N ALA A 433 -56.49 20.11 13.10
CA ALA A 433 -55.64 20.37 14.26
C ALA A 433 -54.14 20.45 13.91
N LEU A 434 -53.74 19.75 12.84
CA LEU A 434 -52.38 19.83 12.29
C LEU A 434 -52.08 21.23 11.74
N SER A 435 -53.06 21.92 11.16
CA SER A 435 -52.84 23.21 10.50
C SER A 435 -52.46 24.35 11.46
N VAL A 436 -52.98 24.35 12.69
CA VAL A 436 -52.71 25.41 13.68
C VAL A 436 -51.36 25.18 14.37
N GLY A 437 -51.05 23.94 14.74
CA GLY A 437 -49.77 23.58 15.35
C GLY A 437 -48.60 23.74 14.38
N LEU A 438 -48.76 23.30 13.12
CA LEU A 438 -47.72 23.37 12.10
C LEU A 438 -47.32 24.82 11.79
N ARG A 439 -48.27 25.76 11.74
CA ARG A 439 -47.98 27.19 11.53
C ARG A 439 -47.21 27.82 12.69
N ALA A 440 -47.59 27.51 13.94
CA ALA A 440 -46.88 28.03 15.11
C ALA A 440 -45.43 27.54 15.17
N GLU A 441 -45.19 26.25 14.88
CA GLU A 441 -43.85 25.65 14.91
C GLU A 441 -42.94 26.13 13.77
N LEU A 442 -43.49 26.30 12.55
CA LEU A 442 -42.72 26.83 11.41
C LEU A 442 -42.24 28.27 11.66
N GLY A 443 -43.04 29.06 12.40
CA GLY A 443 -42.70 30.40 12.85
C GLY A 443 -41.61 30.43 13.93
N GLU A 444 -41.69 29.59 14.96
CA GLU A 444 -40.68 29.52 16.04
C GLU A 444 -39.30 29.08 15.52
N LEU A 445 -39.26 28.13 14.59
CA LEU A 445 -38.01 27.67 13.96
C LEU A 445 -37.48 28.62 12.87
N ALA A 446 -38.23 29.65 12.48
CA ALA A 446 -37.76 30.68 11.54
C ALA A 446 -37.07 31.87 12.22
N GLY A 447 -37.20 31.99 13.55
CA GLY A 447 -36.57 33.05 14.35
C GLY A 447 -35.28 32.66 15.08
N ALA A 448 -34.87 31.39 15.02
CA ALA A 448 -33.63 30.85 15.59
C ALA A 448 -32.69 30.36 14.47
#